data_AF-A0A2M7NCW6-F1
#
_entry.id   AF-A0A2M7NCW6-F1
#
_cell.length_a   1.000
_cell.length_b   1.000
_cell.length_c   1.000
_cell.angle_alpha   90.00
_cell.angle_beta   90.00
_cell.angle_gamma   90.00
#
_symmetry.space_group_name_H-M   'P 1'
#
loop_
_entity.id
_entity.type
_entity.pdbx_description
1 polymer ?
#
loop_
_entity_poly.entity_id
_entity_poly.type
_entity_poly.pdbx_seq_one_letter_code
_entity_poly.pdbx_strand_id
1 'polypeptide(L)'
;VEQILYEAVEVAKAEEIKLPENFVKLGIRYLEAAGNHMPSLAIDLISGKETEINYMNGKIVEYGKKHYIRTPLNLTFTNLVNAISQKNGACKKK
;
A
#
# COMPACT_ATOMS: atom_id res chain seq x y z
N VAL A 1 -5.66 9.88 -2.66
CA VAL A 1 -5.64 8.41 -2.86
C VAL A 1 -5.25 8.06 -4.29
N GLU A 2 -5.83 8.70 -5.31
CA GLU A 2 -5.58 8.41 -6.73
C GLU A 2 -4.09 8.37 -7.15
N GLN A 3 -3.28 9.32 -6.68
CA GLN A 3 -1.84 9.36 -6.98
C GLN A 3 -1.07 8.09 -6.55
N ILE A 4 -1.50 7.41 -5.49
CA ILE A 4 -0.90 6.16 -5.03
C ILE A 4 -1.12 5.05 -6.08
N LEU A 5 -2.30 5.05 -6.71
CA LEU A 5 -2.64 4.11 -7.78
C LEU A 5 -1.83 4.41 -9.05
N TYR A 6 -1.60 5.68 -9.38
CA TYR A 6 -0.76 6.05 -10.51
C TYR A 6 0.68 5.52 -10.36
N GLU A 7 1.31 5.70 -9.19
CA GLU A 7 2.63 5.11 -8.91
C GLU A 7 2.62 3.59 -9.14
N ALA A 8 1.59 2.89 -8.64
CA ALA A 8 1.48 1.45 -8.80
C ALA A 8 1.29 1.02 -10.26
N VAL A 9 0.51 1.78 -11.04
CA VAL A 9 0.28 1.53 -12.47
C VAL A 9 1.56 1.73 -13.27
N GLU A 10 2.36 2.76 -12.97
CA GLU A 10 3.66 2.97 -13.62
C GLU A 10 4.61 1.79 -13.37
N VAL A 11 4.69 1.32 -12.13
CA VAL A 11 5.48 0.14 -11.77
C VAL A 11 4.96 -1.13 -12.48
N ALA A 12 3.64 -1.33 -12.51
CA ALA A 12 3.03 -2.47 -13.18
C ALA A 12 3.35 -2.49 -14.68
N LYS A 13 3.33 -1.33 -15.35
CA LYS A 13 3.72 -1.21 -16.76
C LYS A 13 5.17 -1.62 -16.99
N ALA A 14 6.09 -1.24 -16.09
CA ALA A 14 7.51 -1.61 -16.19
C ALA A 14 7.76 -3.11 -15.91
N GLU A 15 6.89 -3.76 -15.13
CA GLU A 15 6.84 -5.22 -14.96
C GLU A 15 6.07 -5.94 -16.09
N GLU A 16 5.74 -5.24 -17.19
CA GLU A 16 4.98 -5.78 -18.33
C GLU A 16 3.57 -6.31 -17.97
N ILE A 17 3.01 -5.87 -16.84
CA ILE A 17 1.66 -6.22 -16.39
C ILE A 17 0.66 -5.31 -17.08
N LYS A 18 -0.21 -5.91 -17.90
CA LYS A 18 -1.26 -5.19 -18.63
C LYS A 18 -2.45 -4.90 -17.72
N LEU A 19 -2.60 -3.63 -17.36
CA LEU A 19 -3.79 -3.10 -16.69
C LEU A 19 -4.70 -2.39 -17.71
N PRO A 20 -6.03 -2.41 -17.53
CA PRO A 20 -6.93 -1.68 -18.40
C PRO A 20 -6.71 -0.17 -18.30
N GLU A 21 -6.94 0.59 -19.38
CA GLU A 21 -6.67 2.04 -19.41
C GLU A 21 -7.44 2.81 -18.33
N ASN A 22 -8.63 2.35 -17.97
CA ASN A 22 -9.48 2.93 -16.94
C ASN A 22 -9.21 2.35 -15.54
N PHE A 23 -8.12 1.61 -15.30
CA PHE A 23 -7.84 0.93 -14.03
C PHE A 23 -7.92 1.86 -12.82
N VAL A 24 -7.31 3.05 -12.89
CA VAL A 24 -7.34 4.03 -11.78
C VAL A 24 -8.78 4.46 -11.49
N LYS A 25 -9.56 4.76 -12.54
CA LYS A 25 -10.98 5.13 -12.40
C LYS A 25 -11.82 4.00 -11.80
N LEU A 26 -11.55 2.75 -12.19
CA LEU A 26 -12.21 1.57 -11.61
C LEU A 26 -11.84 1.41 -10.13
N GLY A 27 -10.56 1.60 -9.78
CA GLY A 27 -10.09 1.54 -8.40
C GLY A 27 -10.73 2.60 -7.51
N ILE A 28 -10.81 3.85 -7.98
CA ILE A 28 -11.49 4.93 -7.24
C ILE A 28 -12.98 4.60 -7.05
N ARG A 29 -13.69 4.19 -8.10
CA ARG A 29 -15.10 3.80 -7.99
C ARG A 29 -15.30 2.65 -7.01
N TYR A 30 -14.42 1.66 -7.00
CA TYR A 30 -14.46 0.56 -6.05
C TYR A 30 -14.34 1.07 -4.60
N LEU A 31 -13.39 1.96 -4.34
CA LEU A 31 -13.18 2.54 -3.00
C LEU A 31 -14.38 3.39 -2.55
N GLU A 32 -14.99 4.15 -3.46
CA GLU A 32 -16.20 4.94 -3.17
C GLU A 32 -17.41 4.03 -2.85
N ALA A 33 -17.51 2.87 -3.50
CA ALA A 33 -18.59 1.92 -3.30
C ALA A 33 -18.40 1.00 -2.07
N ALA A 34 -17.20 0.96 -1.49
CA ALA A 34 -16.86 -0.01 -0.45
C ALA A 34 -17.57 0.22 0.91
N GLY A 35 -18.33 1.31 1.03
CA GLY A 35 -19.14 1.60 2.21
C GLY A 35 -18.28 1.74 3.49
N ASN A 36 -18.94 1.70 4.65
CA ASN A 36 -18.27 1.83 5.93
C ASN A 36 -17.79 0.46 6.42
N HIS A 37 -16.53 0.11 6.15
CA HIS A 37 -15.89 -1.11 6.64
C HIS A 37 -14.48 -0.79 7.15
N MET A 38 -14.02 -1.55 8.14
CA MET A 38 -12.65 -1.42 8.65
C MET A 38 -11.70 -2.27 7.78
N PRO A 39 -10.66 -1.69 7.17
CA PRO A 39 -9.67 -2.45 6.42
C PRO A 39 -8.91 -3.43 7.32
N SER A 40 -8.54 -4.60 6.81
CA SER A 40 -7.78 -5.62 7.55
C SER A 40 -6.48 -5.06 8.16
N LEU A 41 -5.76 -4.25 7.40
CA LEU A 41 -4.54 -3.58 7.86
C LEU A 41 -4.79 -2.73 9.12
N ALA A 42 -5.93 -2.04 9.22
CA ALA A 42 -6.27 -1.27 10.40
C ALA A 42 -6.58 -2.19 11.59
N ILE A 43 -7.27 -3.32 11.35
CA ILE A 43 -7.55 -4.34 12.37
C ILE A 43 -6.25 -4.93 12.91
N ASP A 44 -5.27 -5.22 12.06
CA ASP A 44 -3.96 -5.75 12.47
C ASP A 44 -3.21 -4.75 13.32
N LEU A 45 -3.19 -3.47 12.94
CA LEU A 45 -2.57 -2.40 13.73
C LEU A 45 -3.21 -2.26 15.12
N ILE A 46 -4.54 -2.27 15.20
CA ILE A 46 -5.30 -2.19 16.47
C ILE A 46 -5.02 -3.41 17.33
N SER A 47 -4.98 -4.60 16.72
CA SER A 47 -4.72 -5.86 17.41
C SER A 47 -3.25 -6.04 17.80
N GLY A 48 -2.35 -5.20 17.28
CA GLY A 48 -0.90 -5.32 17.42
C GLY A 48 -0.36 -6.59 16.76
N LYS A 49 -0.97 -7.01 15.65
CA LYS A 49 -0.48 -8.09 14.79
C LYS A 49 0.49 -7.54 13.75
N GLU A 50 1.27 -8.44 13.16
CA GLU A 50 2.07 -8.11 11.99
C GLU A 50 1.14 -7.73 10.83
N THR A 51 1.50 -6.67 10.08
CA THR A 51 0.70 -6.17 8.96
C THR A 51 1.29 -6.62 7.63
N GLU A 52 0.44 -6.76 6.60
CA GLU A 52 0.86 -7.14 5.25
C GLU A 52 1.47 -5.98 4.42
N ILE A 53 1.72 -4.80 5.00
CA ILE A 53 2.15 -3.60 4.27
C ILE A 53 3.40 -3.81 3.40
N ASN A 54 4.34 -4.63 3.87
CA ASN A 54 5.59 -4.89 3.16
C ASN A 54 5.38 -5.77 1.91
N TYR A 55 4.33 -6.59 1.90
CA TYR A 55 3.94 -7.40 0.75
C TYR A 55 3.01 -6.64 -0.21
N MET A 56 2.39 -5.55 0.25
CA MET A 56 1.57 -4.65 -0.55
C MET A 56 2.39 -3.45 -1.08
N ASN A 57 2.29 -2.29 -0.42
CA ASN A 57 2.99 -1.07 -0.83
C ASN A 57 4.51 -1.25 -0.82
N GLY A 58 5.04 -2.07 0.09
CA GLY A 58 6.47 -2.38 0.13
C GLY A 58 6.97 -3.05 -1.15
N LYS A 59 6.17 -3.93 -1.76
CA LYS A 59 6.52 -4.55 -3.05
C LYS A 59 6.45 -3.56 -4.20
N ILE A 60 5.48 -2.65 -4.21
CA ILE A 60 5.44 -1.56 -5.22
C ILE A 60 6.72 -0.72 -5.15
N VAL A 61 7.20 -0.41 -3.93
CA VAL A 61 8.46 0.33 -3.74
C VAL A 61 9.68 -0.46 -4.22
N GLU A 62 9.72 -1.77 -3.93
CA GLU A 62 10.81 -2.65 -4.37
C GLU A 62 10.90 -2.70 -5.91
N TYR A 63 9.77 -2.93 -6.59
CA TYR A 63 9.72 -2.95 -8.06
C TYR A 63 9.94 -1.55 -8.66
N GLY A 64 9.46 -0.49 -8.01
CA GLY A 64 9.76 0.88 -8.42
C GLY A 64 11.26 1.16 -8.43
N LYS A 65 12.00 0.75 -7.38
CA LYS A 65 13.46 0.85 -7.33
C LYS A 65 14.15 0.02 -8.42
N LYS A 66 13.69 -1.20 -8.67
CA LYS A 66 14.21 -2.07 -9.76
C LYS A 66 14.17 -1.37 -11.12
N HIS A 67 13.14 -0.57 -11.37
CA HIS A 67 12.90 0.13 -12.64
C HIS A 67 13.21 1.63 -12.62
N TYR A 68 13.83 2.14 -11.56
CA TYR A 68 14.09 3.58 -11.39
C TYR A 68 12.83 4.47 -11.44
N ILE A 69 11.66 3.92 -11.10
CA ILE A 69 10.39 4.64 -10.96
C ILE A 69 10.25 5.13 -9.52
N ARG A 70 9.92 6.40 -9.35
CA ARG A 70 9.70 7.00 -8.03
C ARG A 70 8.32 6.60 -7.50
N THR A 71 8.29 5.98 -6.33
CA THR A 71 7.05 5.62 -5.63
C THR A 71 6.97 6.29 -4.24
N PRO A 72 7.06 7.63 -4.15
CA PRO A 72 7.20 8.33 -2.87
C PRO A 72 6.01 8.13 -1.94
N LEU A 73 4.78 8.05 -2.45
CA LEU A 73 3.60 7.84 -1.61
C LEU A 73 3.55 6.41 -1.08
N ASN A 74 3.78 5.40 -1.94
CA ASN A 74 3.86 4.01 -1.49
C ASN A 74 4.96 3.82 -0.44
N LEU A 75 6.12 4.46 -0.61
CA LEU A 75 7.21 4.45 0.37
C LEU A 75 6.79 5.10 1.70
N THR A 76 6.14 6.26 1.63
CA THR A 76 5.70 7.00 2.80
C THR A 76 4.72 6.15 3.63
N PHE A 77 3.68 5.58 3.01
CA PHE A 77 2.73 4.73 3.72
C PHE A 77 3.37 3.47 4.29
N THR A 78 4.27 2.82 3.53
CA THR A 78 5.02 1.66 4.02
C THR A 78 5.79 1.98 5.29
N ASN A 79 6.53 3.09 5.30
CA ASN A 79 7.32 3.51 6.45
C ASN A 79 6.45 3.88 7.66
N LEU A 80 5.34 4.60 7.44
CA LEU A 80 4.43 5.00 8.52
C LEU A 80 3.79 3.78 9.20
N VAL A 81 3.27 2.84 8.42
CA VAL A 81 2.63 1.63 8.97
C VAL A 81 3.64 0.76 9.71
N ASN A 82 4.85 0.58 9.14
CA ASN A 82 5.92 -0.15 9.81
C ASN A 82 6.32 0.52 11.14
N ALA A 83 6.44 1.85 11.19
CA ALA A 83 6.77 2.57 12.41
C ALA A 83 5.70 2.40 13.50
N ILE A 84 4.42 2.47 13.13
CA ILE A 84 3.30 2.24 14.06
C ILE A 84 3.29 0.79 14.55
N SER A 85 3.47 -0.18 13.64
CA SER A 85 3.49 -1.61 13.98
C SER A 85 4.63 -1.93 14.97
N GLN A 86 5.84 -1.41 14.73
CA GLN A 86 6.97 -1.57 15.64
C GLN A 86 6.73 -0.95 17.02
N LYS A 87 6.15 0.26 17.07
CA LYS A 87 5.76 0.91 18.33
C LYS A 87 4.77 0.05 19.12
N ASN A 88 3.76 -0.52 18.46
CA ASN A 88 2.76 -1.36 19.11
C ASN A 88 3.36 -2.69 19.61
N GLY A 89 4.28 -3.30 18.85
CA GLY A 89 5.00 -4.49 19.26
C GLY A 89 5.94 -4.26 20.45
N ALA A 90 6.62 -3.10 20.50
CA ALA A 90 7.48 -2.72 21.63
C ALA A 90 6.70 -2.43 22.92
N CYS A 91 5.48 -1.88 22.81
CA CYS A 91 4.61 -1.61 23.95
C CYS A 91 4.16 -2.89 24.68
N LYS A 92 3.96 -4.00 23.95
CA LYS A 92 3.53 -5.29 24.53
C LYS A 92 4.66 -6.12 25.15
N LYS A 93 5.94 -5.77 24.94
CA LYS A 93 7.10 -6.48 25.51
C LYS A 93 7.55 -5.93 26.88
N LYS A 94 6.79 -4.99 27.45
CA LYS A 94 6.95 -4.49 28.83
C LYS A 94 5.84 -5.06 29.69
#